data_AF-A0A1G0CY46-F1
#
_entry.id   AF-A0A1G0CY46-F1
#
_cell.length_a   1.000
_cell.length_b   1.000
_cell.length_c   1.000
_cell.angle_alpha   90.00
_cell.angle_beta   90.00
_cell.angle_gamma   90.00
#
_symmetry.space_group_name_H-M   'P 1'
#
loop_
_entity.id
_entity.type
_entity.pdbx_description
1 polymer ?
#
loop_
_entity_poly.entity_id
_entity_poly.type
_entity_poly.pdbx_seq_one_letter_code
_entity_poly.pdbx_strand_id
1 'polypeptide(L)'
;MSLDYATLESLRRSHPAWRLLLADHAPLVASFLHRVFVLPNVRMMAQAELISKLEDELFHLRELQGDGAFPKSAAAYLDDWTQEARGWLRKYYPPGSDEAHFDLTPSTEKAIAWLDSLTQRSFVGTESRLMTVFELLRQMVEGSETDPDARIRELEKRKAEIDAEIARIRDGKLAVLDETALKDRFQQVSATARDLLSDFREVEQNFRLLDRNTRERIALWDGAKGKLLESIFGERDAIADSDQGKSFRAFWDFLMSPDRQEELSALLKAVFELQAVRALEPDARLKRVHYDWLEAGEHTQRTVSLLSQQLRRFLDDQVWLENRRIMEIIHHIEARALSLREDMPKDAAFMEMDDVAPGIELPMERPLFSVLTKPVLTDRIAEEDDAHVAAD
;
A
#
# COMPACT_ATOMS: atom_id res chain seq x y z
N MET A 1 -9.12 -28.91 -6.05
CA MET A 1 -7.95 -29.34 -6.85
C MET A 1 -6.69 -29.06 -6.03
N SER A 2 -5.87 -30.07 -5.76
CA SER A 2 -4.58 -29.87 -5.10
C SER A 2 -3.58 -29.26 -6.08
N LEU A 3 -2.90 -28.20 -5.67
CA LEU A 3 -1.78 -27.61 -6.42
C LEU A 3 -0.52 -28.49 -6.23
N ASP A 4 -0.53 -29.70 -6.81
CA ASP A 4 0.63 -30.58 -6.79
C ASP A 4 1.64 -30.22 -7.90
N TYR A 5 2.86 -30.76 -7.78
CA TYR A 5 3.95 -30.46 -8.70
C TYR A 5 3.60 -30.77 -10.17
N ALA A 6 2.92 -31.90 -10.42
CA ALA A 6 2.56 -32.30 -11.78
C ALA A 6 1.53 -31.34 -12.40
N THR A 7 0.55 -30.91 -11.62
CA THR A 7 -0.46 -29.92 -12.03
C THR A 7 0.21 -28.58 -12.33
N LEU A 8 1.12 -28.13 -11.47
CA LEU A 8 1.85 -26.87 -11.65
C LEU A 8 2.76 -26.91 -12.88
N GLU A 9 3.47 -28.01 -13.14
CA GLU A 9 4.32 -28.14 -14.34
C GLU A 9 3.47 -28.15 -15.62
N SER A 10 2.29 -28.78 -15.59
CA SER A 10 1.33 -28.73 -16.71
C SER A 10 0.82 -27.32 -16.95
N LEU A 11 0.41 -26.60 -15.88
CA LEU A 11 -0.05 -25.21 -15.97
C LEU A 11 1.05 -24.27 -16.47
N ARG A 12 2.29 -24.44 -15.97
CA ARG A 12 3.46 -23.67 -16.44
C ARG A 12 3.68 -23.84 -17.94
N ARG A 13 3.47 -25.06 -18.45
CA ARG A 13 3.63 -25.37 -19.87
C ARG A 13 2.48 -24.93 -20.72
N SER A 14 1.25 -24.85 -20.24
CA SER A 14 0.04 -24.70 -21.07
C SER A 14 -0.73 -23.40 -20.85
N HIS A 15 -0.69 -22.83 -19.65
CA HIS A 15 -1.52 -21.69 -19.27
C HIS A 15 -0.95 -20.38 -19.84
N PRO A 16 -1.69 -19.63 -20.69
CA PRO A 16 -1.20 -18.41 -21.35
C PRO A 16 -0.65 -17.36 -20.38
N ALA A 17 -1.30 -17.18 -19.22
CA ALA A 17 -0.85 -16.25 -18.18
C ALA A 17 0.56 -16.57 -17.68
N TRP A 18 0.86 -17.86 -17.42
CA TRP A 18 2.16 -18.26 -16.89
C TRP A 18 3.23 -18.21 -17.99
N ARG A 19 2.86 -18.55 -19.22
CA ARG A 19 3.74 -18.36 -20.39
C ARG A 19 4.10 -16.89 -20.61
N LEU A 20 3.16 -15.97 -20.39
CA LEU A 20 3.43 -14.53 -20.47
C LEU A 20 4.47 -14.12 -19.43
N LEU A 21 4.33 -14.57 -18.19
CA LEU A 21 5.27 -14.25 -17.11
C LEU A 21 6.68 -14.85 -17.32
N LEU A 22 6.80 -15.91 -18.12
CA LEU A 22 8.08 -16.53 -18.48
C LEU A 22 8.69 -15.98 -19.78
N ALA A 23 7.99 -15.11 -20.50
CA ALA A 23 8.46 -14.61 -21.78
C ALA A 23 9.64 -13.65 -21.62
N ASP A 24 10.63 -13.72 -22.53
CA ASP A 24 11.82 -12.86 -22.50
C ASP A 24 11.48 -11.36 -22.55
N HIS A 25 10.37 -11.01 -23.18
CA HIS A 25 9.87 -9.64 -23.29
C HIS A 25 8.58 -9.42 -22.49
N ALA A 26 8.37 -10.18 -21.41
CA ALA A 26 7.20 -10.04 -20.54
C ALA A 26 6.96 -8.58 -20.07
N PRO A 27 7.98 -7.80 -19.69
CA PRO A 27 7.77 -6.40 -19.28
C PRO A 27 7.19 -5.53 -20.41
N LEU A 28 7.67 -5.66 -21.65
CA LEU A 28 7.11 -4.97 -22.82
C LEU A 28 5.65 -5.36 -23.03
N VAL A 29 5.37 -6.66 -23.08
CA VAL A 29 4.01 -7.16 -23.36
C VAL A 29 3.04 -6.69 -22.28
N ALA A 30 3.39 -6.87 -21.01
CA ALA A 30 2.53 -6.53 -19.89
C ALA A 30 2.30 -5.02 -19.78
N SER A 31 3.36 -4.20 -19.85
CA SER A 31 3.24 -2.74 -19.76
C SER A 31 2.43 -2.14 -20.91
N PHE A 32 2.69 -2.59 -22.14
CA PHE A 32 1.95 -2.14 -23.32
C PHE A 32 0.47 -2.52 -23.25
N LEU A 33 0.15 -3.80 -22.99
CA LEU A 33 -1.24 -4.26 -22.93
C LEU A 33 -1.99 -3.65 -21.75
N HIS A 34 -1.34 -3.45 -20.61
CA HIS A 34 -1.92 -2.73 -19.47
C HIS A 34 -2.28 -1.29 -19.86
N ARG A 35 -1.37 -0.56 -20.52
CA ARG A 35 -1.58 0.82 -20.95
C ARG A 35 -2.68 0.97 -22.01
N VAL A 36 -2.80 0.01 -22.92
CA VAL A 36 -3.66 0.11 -24.10
C VAL A 36 -5.07 -0.47 -23.86
N PHE A 37 -5.20 -1.55 -23.10
CA PHE A 37 -6.49 -2.22 -22.87
C PHE A 37 -7.01 -2.01 -21.44
N VAL A 38 -6.17 -2.24 -20.43
CA VAL A 38 -6.63 -2.30 -19.02
C VAL A 38 -6.88 -0.91 -18.44
N LEU A 39 -5.90 0.00 -18.50
CA LEU A 39 -6.04 1.36 -17.97
C LEU A 39 -7.21 2.15 -18.57
N PRO A 40 -7.37 2.20 -19.92
CA PRO A 40 -8.50 2.90 -20.53
C PRO A 40 -9.79 2.05 -20.59
N ASN A 41 -9.76 0.81 -20.10
CA ASN A 41 -10.87 -0.16 -20.13
C ASN A 41 -11.45 -0.36 -21.55
N VAL A 42 -10.57 -0.52 -22.54
CA VAL A 42 -10.93 -0.76 -23.95
C VAL A 42 -11.04 -2.26 -24.17
N ARG A 43 -12.18 -2.74 -24.68
CA ARG A 43 -12.41 -4.18 -24.95
C ARG A 43 -11.91 -4.66 -26.30
N MET A 44 -11.88 -3.79 -27.30
CA MET A 44 -11.45 -4.15 -28.64
C MET A 44 -10.74 -2.98 -29.29
N MET A 45 -9.66 -3.28 -30.02
CA MET A 45 -8.87 -2.28 -30.72
C MET A 45 -8.64 -2.72 -32.17
N ALA A 46 -8.78 -1.78 -33.10
CA ALA A 46 -8.51 -1.99 -34.51
C ALA A 46 -7.02 -2.31 -34.75
N GLN A 47 -6.73 -3.19 -35.71
CA GLN A 47 -5.35 -3.63 -35.99
C GLN A 47 -4.42 -2.45 -36.31
N ALA A 48 -4.87 -1.51 -37.15
CA ALA A 48 -4.04 -0.38 -37.55
C ALA A 48 -3.68 0.51 -36.35
N GLU A 49 -4.65 0.77 -35.47
CA GLU A 49 -4.44 1.55 -34.25
C GLU A 49 -3.48 0.84 -33.28
N LEU A 50 -3.67 -0.47 -33.07
CA LEU A 50 -2.83 -1.24 -32.15
C LEU A 50 -1.38 -1.34 -32.64
N ILE A 51 -1.18 -1.52 -33.95
CA ILE A 51 0.15 -1.51 -34.57
C ILE A 51 0.82 -0.15 -34.36
N SER A 52 0.12 0.95 -34.62
CA SER A 52 0.68 2.30 -34.43
C SER A 52 1.15 2.51 -32.99
N LYS A 53 0.29 2.22 -32.01
CA LYS A 53 0.63 2.40 -30.59
C LYS A 53 1.82 1.54 -30.16
N LEU A 54 1.94 0.32 -30.70
CA LEU A 54 3.05 -0.57 -30.36
C LEU A 54 4.35 -0.11 -31.05
N GLU A 55 4.28 0.37 -32.29
CA GLU A 55 5.48 0.87 -32.97
C GLU A 55 6.05 2.11 -32.26
N ASP A 56 5.18 3.00 -31.78
CA ASP A 56 5.60 4.15 -30.94
C ASP A 56 6.31 3.69 -29.66
N GLU A 57 5.78 2.66 -28.98
CA GLU A 57 6.40 2.09 -27.77
C GLU A 57 7.76 1.43 -28.07
N LEU A 58 7.83 0.65 -29.15
CA LEU A 58 9.05 0.00 -29.59
C LEU A 58 10.11 1.02 -29.98
N PHE A 59 9.72 2.12 -30.62
CA PHE A 59 10.61 3.22 -30.95
C PHE A 59 11.26 3.82 -29.69
N HIS A 60 10.46 4.17 -28.68
CA HIS A 60 10.96 4.69 -27.41
C HIS A 60 11.87 3.71 -26.67
N LEU A 61 11.52 2.42 -26.65
CA LEU A 61 12.34 1.41 -25.98
C LEU A 61 13.67 1.15 -26.69
N ARG A 62 13.69 1.22 -28.03
CA ARG A 62 14.93 1.13 -28.83
C ARG A 62 15.86 2.31 -28.56
N GLU A 63 15.33 3.53 -28.42
CA GLU A 63 16.15 4.70 -28.03
C GLU A 63 16.81 4.51 -26.64
N LEU A 64 16.09 3.92 -25.68
CA LEU A 64 16.57 3.74 -24.31
C LEU A 64 17.53 2.55 -24.14
N GLN A 65 17.26 1.43 -24.83
CA GLN A 65 17.96 0.15 -24.65
C GLN A 65 18.98 -0.15 -25.76
N GLY A 66 19.01 0.67 -26.81
CA GLY A 66 19.85 0.54 -28.00
C GLY A 66 19.15 -0.13 -29.18
N ASP A 67 19.64 0.16 -30.39
CA ASP A 67 19.03 -0.24 -31.68
C ASP A 67 18.86 -1.76 -31.88
N GLY A 68 19.60 -2.57 -31.12
CA GLY A 68 19.48 -4.04 -31.14
C GLY A 68 18.34 -4.60 -30.29
N ALA A 69 17.70 -3.78 -29.45
CA ALA A 69 16.59 -4.18 -28.61
C ALA A 69 15.29 -4.29 -29.43
N PHE A 70 14.53 -5.37 -29.21
CA PHE A 70 13.23 -5.62 -29.86
C PHE A 70 13.25 -5.55 -31.40
N PRO A 71 13.93 -6.51 -32.09
CA PRO A 71 14.23 -6.41 -33.52
C PRO A 71 13.03 -6.65 -34.47
N LYS A 72 11.87 -7.09 -33.96
CA LYS A 72 10.68 -7.36 -34.79
C LYS A 72 9.83 -6.10 -34.96
N SER A 73 9.07 -6.02 -36.04
CA SER A 73 8.05 -4.98 -36.24
C SER A 73 6.87 -5.16 -35.27
N ALA A 74 6.14 -4.09 -34.98
CA ALA A 74 4.92 -4.16 -34.15
C ALA A 74 3.93 -5.21 -34.67
N ALA A 75 3.69 -5.26 -35.98
CA ALA A 75 2.80 -6.24 -36.60
C ALA A 75 3.26 -7.70 -36.33
N ALA A 76 4.56 -7.98 -36.45
CA ALA A 76 5.11 -9.30 -36.18
C ALA A 76 5.00 -9.69 -34.70
N TYR A 77 5.19 -8.73 -33.78
CA TYR A 77 4.96 -8.97 -32.35
C TYR A 77 3.49 -9.27 -32.05
N LEU A 78 2.54 -8.50 -32.61
CA LEU A 78 1.12 -8.73 -32.39
C LEU A 78 0.65 -10.08 -32.95
N ASP A 79 1.10 -10.45 -34.14
CA ASP A 79 0.78 -11.76 -34.70
C ASP A 79 1.37 -12.88 -33.82
N ASP A 80 2.61 -12.75 -33.33
CA ASP A 80 3.18 -13.70 -32.35
C ASP A 80 2.32 -13.82 -31.08
N TRP A 81 1.80 -12.71 -30.56
CA TRP A 81 0.98 -12.68 -29.34
C TRP A 81 -0.40 -13.34 -29.53
N THR A 82 -0.86 -13.47 -30.78
CA THR A 82 -2.11 -14.16 -31.13
C THR A 82 -1.95 -15.66 -31.41
N GLN A 83 -0.73 -16.14 -31.62
CA GLN A 83 -0.49 -17.56 -31.87
C GLN A 83 -0.99 -18.41 -30.70
N GLU A 84 -1.56 -19.59 -30.99
CA GLU A 84 -2.11 -20.50 -29.98
C GLU A 84 -1.09 -20.91 -28.91
N ALA A 85 0.20 -20.96 -29.28
CA ALA A 85 1.30 -21.20 -28.35
C ALA A 85 1.45 -20.10 -27.28
N ARG A 86 1.00 -18.87 -27.54
CA ARG A 86 1.04 -17.76 -26.58
C ARG A 86 -0.35 -17.44 -26.05
N GLY A 87 -1.32 -17.23 -26.94
CA GLY A 87 -2.72 -17.01 -26.61
C GLY A 87 -2.94 -15.74 -25.79
N TRP A 88 -2.12 -14.70 -26.00
CA TRP A 88 -2.17 -13.49 -25.20
C TRP A 88 -3.23 -12.51 -25.71
N LEU A 89 -3.35 -12.44 -27.04
CA LEU A 89 -4.36 -11.66 -27.74
C LEU A 89 -5.23 -12.57 -28.61
N ARG A 90 -6.46 -12.14 -28.86
CA ARG A 90 -7.37 -12.74 -29.82
C ARG A 90 -7.57 -11.79 -30.99
N LYS A 91 -7.32 -12.26 -32.21
CA LYS A 91 -7.59 -11.54 -33.47
C LYS A 91 -8.88 -12.07 -34.09
N TYR A 92 -9.82 -11.19 -34.43
CA TYR A 92 -11.08 -11.55 -35.07
C TYR A 92 -11.62 -10.39 -35.92
N TYR A 93 -12.57 -10.68 -36.80
CA TYR A 93 -13.26 -9.68 -37.62
C TYR A 93 -14.66 -9.45 -37.06
N PRO A 94 -14.97 -8.24 -36.54
CA PRO A 94 -16.33 -7.92 -36.10
C PRO A 94 -17.34 -8.03 -37.25
N PRO A 95 -18.61 -8.37 -36.97
CA PRO A 95 -19.64 -8.41 -37.99
C PRO A 95 -19.79 -7.06 -38.71
N GLY A 96 -19.67 -7.06 -40.04
CA GLY A 96 -19.83 -5.85 -40.86
C GLY A 96 -18.57 -4.96 -40.96
N SER A 97 -17.41 -5.44 -40.51
CA SER A 97 -16.12 -4.76 -40.72
C SER A 97 -15.12 -5.70 -41.40
N ASP A 98 -14.42 -5.18 -42.42
CA ASP A 98 -13.29 -5.86 -43.06
C ASP A 98 -11.96 -5.62 -42.32
N GLU A 99 -12.00 -4.89 -41.20
CA GLU A 99 -10.82 -4.62 -40.37
C GLU A 99 -10.71 -5.59 -39.20
N ALA A 100 -9.54 -6.22 -39.07
CA ALA A 100 -9.25 -7.09 -37.94
C ALA A 100 -9.17 -6.30 -36.64
N HIS A 101 -9.78 -6.84 -35.60
CA HIS A 101 -9.75 -6.32 -34.24
C HIS A 101 -9.04 -7.28 -33.30
N PHE A 102 -8.42 -6.71 -32.27
CA PHE A 102 -7.70 -7.42 -31.23
C PHE A 102 -8.40 -7.22 -29.89
N ASP A 103 -8.45 -8.29 -29.11
CA ASP A 103 -8.98 -8.32 -27.74
C ASP A 103 -7.99 -9.05 -26.82
N LEU A 104 -7.97 -8.62 -25.56
CA LEU A 104 -7.14 -9.17 -24.53
C LEU A 104 -7.75 -10.48 -24.03
N THR A 105 -6.98 -11.56 -23.97
CA THR A 105 -7.52 -12.81 -23.43
C THR A 105 -7.67 -12.71 -21.90
N PRO A 106 -8.70 -13.37 -21.30
CA PRO A 106 -8.89 -13.35 -19.85
C PRO A 106 -7.69 -13.87 -19.06
N SER A 107 -6.92 -14.79 -19.64
CA SER A 107 -5.67 -15.29 -19.04
C SER A 107 -4.60 -14.20 -18.98
N THR A 108 -4.47 -13.37 -20.01
CA THR A 108 -3.53 -12.25 -20.02
C THR A 108 -3.95 -11.17 -19.03
N GLU A 109 -5.23 -10.84 -18.98
CA GLU A 109 -5.77 -9.88 -18.01
C GLU A 109 -5.48 -10.33 -16.58
N LYS A 110 -5.63 -11.63 -16.26
CA LYS A 110 -5.22 -12.20 -14.97
C LYS A 110 -3.72 -12.04 -14.69
N ALA A 111 -2.86 -12.23 -15.69
CA ALA A 111 -1.42 -12.03 -15.52
C ALA A 111 -1.07 -10.56 -15.23
N ILE A 112 -1.70 -9.64 -15.96
CA ILE A 112 -1.52 -8.20 -15.78
C ILE A 112 -2.06 -7.76 -14.41
N ALA A 113 -3.24 -8.23 -14.01
CA ALA A 113 -3.80 -7.95 -12.68
C ALA A 113 -2.90 -8.49 -11.56
N TRP A 114 -2.27 -9.65 -11.75
CA TRP A 114 -1.27 -10.16 -10.82
C TRP A 114 -0.03 -9.26 -10.78
N LEU A 115 0.51 -8.84 -11.94
CA LEU A 115 1.64 -7.91 -11.99
C LEU A 115 1.33 -6.56 -11.34
N ASP A 116 0.13 -6.03 -11.55
CA ASP A 116 -0.37 -4.82 -10.89
C ASP A 116 -0.43 -5.03 -9.38
N SER A 117 -0.88 -6.20 -8.91
CA SER A 117 -0.88 -6.54 -7.48
C SER A 117 0.51 -6.66 -6.84
N LEU A 118 1.58 -6.81 -7.63
CA LEU A 118 2.96 -6.77 -7.11
C LEU A 118 3.40 -5.36 -6.75
N THR A 119 2.77 -4.34 -7.32
CA THR A 119 2.99 -2.96 -6.90
C THR A 119 2.29 -2.76 -5.55
N GLN A 120 3.01 -2.20 -4.57
CA GLN A 120 2.50 -2.06 -3.21
C GLN A 120 1.17 -1.32 -3.21
N ARG A 121 0.11 -1.97 -2.73
CA ARG A 121 -1.14 -1.28 -2.43
C ARG A 121 -0.91 -0.43 -1.20
N SER A 122 -1.06 0.87 -1.38
CA SER A 122 -0.94 1.82 -0.28
C SER A 122 -2.07 1.68 0.74
N PHE A 123 -3.13 0.91 0.50
CA PHE A 123 -4.23 0.73 1.46
C PHE A 123 -4.86 -0.67 1.38
N VAL A 124 -4.99 -1.33 2.54
CA VAL A 124 -5.66 -2.62 2.71
C VAL A 124 -6.92 -2.41 3.54
N GLY A 125 -8.08 -2.39 2.89
CA GLY A 125 -9.38 -2.18 3.54
C GLY A 125 -9.93 -3.43 4.23
N THR A 126 -9.23 -3.95 5.23
CA THR A 126 -9.60 -5.18 5.96
C THR A 126 -10.98 -5.09 6.61
N GLU A 127 -11.33 -3.94 7.18
CA GLU A 127 -12.64 -3.67 7.78
C GLU A 127 -13.79 -3.77 6.76
N SER A 128 -13.64 -3.13 5.59
CA SER A 128 -14.66 -3.12 4.54
C SER A 128 -14.93 -4.52 3.98
N ARG A 129 -13.86 -5.33 3.83
CA ARG A 129 -13.98 -6.74 3.41
C ARG A 129 -14.69 -7.59 4.46
N LEU A 130 -14.36 -7.43 5.74
CA LEU A 130 -15.06 -8.17 6.82
C LEU A 130 -16.54 -7.80 6.87
N MET A 131 -16.86 -6.50 6.77
CA MET A 131 -18.25 -6.04 6.76
C MET A 131 -19.01 -6.60 5.56
N THR A 132 -18.36 -6.67 4.39
CA THR A 132 -18.92 -7.28 3.19
C THR A 132 -19.22 -8.77 3.41
N VAL A 133 -18.34 -9.52 4.08
CA VAL A 133 -18.60 -10.93 4.42
C VAL A 133 -19.82 -11.06 5.33
N PHE A 134 -19.92 -10.24 6.38
CA PHE A 134 -21.08 -10.24 7.28
C PHE A 134 -22.37 -9.92 6.53
N GLU A 135 -22.34 -8.90 5.69
CA GLU A 135 -23.51 -8.44 4.95
C GLU A 135 -23.95 -9.48 3.91
N LEU A 136 -23.01 -10.10 3.19
CA LEU A 136 -23.31 -11.21 2.27
C LEU A 136 -23.89 -12.40 3.01
N LEU A 137 -23.32 -12.79 4.16
CA LEU A 137 -23.83 -13.89 4.99
C LEU A 137 -25.25 -13.59 5.50
N ARG A 138 -25.49 -12.36 5.97
CA ARG A 138 -26.82 -11.92 6.41
C ARG A 138 -27.82 -12.00 5.26
N GLN A 139 -27.49 -11.46 4.09
CA GLN A 139 -28.37 -11.52 2.93
C GLN A 139 -28.66 -12.95 2.45
N MET A 140 -27.69 -13.87 2.60
CA MET A 140 -27.90 -15.28 2.28
C MET A 140 -28.88 -15.94 3.25
N VAL A 141 -28.73 -15.70 4.56
CA VAL A 141 -29.67 -16.22 5.57
C VAL A 141 -31.05 -15.58 5.38
N GLU A 142 -31.10 -14.26 5.24
CA GLU A 142 -32.35 -13.53 5.06
C GLU A 142 -33.09 -13.88 3.76
N GLY A 143 -32.36 -14.16 2.68
CA GLY A 143 -32.92 -14.55 1.38
C GLY A 143 -33.31 -16.03 1.27
N SER A 144 -33.00 -16.84 2.29
CA SER A 144 -33.26 -18.28 2.32
C SER A 144 -34.24 -18.73 3.43
N GLU A 145 -34.65 -17.80 4.29
CA GLU A 145 -35.50 -18.06 5.45
C GLU A 145 -36.97 -18.26 5.08
N THR A 146 -37.58 -19.32 5.61
CA THR A 146 -38.98 -19.71 5.37
C THR A 146 -39.85 -19.73 6.63
N ASP A 147 -39.28 -19.45 7.82
CA ASP A 147 -39.97 -19.51 9.12
C ASP A 147 -40.35 -18.11 9.69
N PRO A 148 -41.64 -17.82 10.00
CA PRO A 148 -42.13 -16.50 10.41
C PRO A 148 -41.69 -15.96 11.80
N ASP A 149 -41.54 -16.80 12.82
CA ASP A 149 -41.48 -16.33 14.23
C ASP A 149 -40.07 -15.90 14.69
N ALA A 150 -39.02 -16.39 14.05
CA ALA A 150 -37.64 -15.93 14.26
C ALA A 150 -37.39 -14.57 13.59
N ARG A 151 -38.10 -14.29 12.48
CA ARG A 151 -38.01 -13.07 11.67
C ARG A 151 -38.55 -11.84 12.41
N ILE A 152 -39.61 -11.99 13.23
CA ILE A 152 -40.34 -10.86 13.86
C ILE A 152 -39.46 -10.00 14.78
N ARG A 153 -38.50 -10.61 15.51
CA ARG A 153 -37.62 -9.89 16.45
C ARG A 153 -36.51 -9.07 15.77
N GLU A 154 -36.05 -9.51 14.60
CA GLU A 154 -35.09 -8.79 13.75
C GLU A 154 -35.79 -7.69 12.92
N LEU A 155 -37.07 -7.93 12.55
CA LEU A 155 -37.89 -7.08 11.69
C LEU A 155 -38.33 -5.74 12.30
N GLU A 156 -38.40 -5.60 13.63
CA GLU A 156 -38.78 -4.31 14.25
C GLU A 156 -37.74 -3.22 14.04
N LYS A 157 -36.45 -3.60 13.97
CA LYS A 157 -35.33 -2.67 13.72
C LYS A 157 -35.14 -2.36 12.23
N ARG A 158 -35.45 -3.32 11.35
CA ARG A 158 -35.45 -3.19 9.88
C ARG A 158 -36.73 -2.55 9.30
N LYS A 159 -37.79 -2.40 10.10
CA LYS A 159 -39.13 -1.93 9.72
C LYS A 159 -39.14 -0.63 8.89
N ALA A 160 -38.28 0.32 9.23
CA ALA A 160 -38.23 1.62 8.54
C ALA A 160 -37.63 1.53 7.12
N GLU A 161 -36.61 0.70 6.91
CA GLU A 161 -36.02 0.45 5.58
C GLU A 161 -36.94 -0.45 4.74
N ILE A 162 -37.60 -1.40 5.41
CA ILE A 162 -38.56 -2.32 4.82
C ILE A 162 -39.87 -1.62 4.40
N ASP A 163 -40.33 -0.54 5.02
CA ASP A 163 -41.55 0.17 4.55
C ASP A 163 -41.41 0.68 3.10
N ALA A 164 -40.21 1.10 2.70
CA ALA A 164 -39.88 1.50 1.33
C ALA A 164 -39.77 0.29 0.36
N GLU A 165 -39.47 -0.89 0.88
CA GLU A 165 -39.39 -2.14 0.12
C GLU A 165 -40.74 -2.87 0.04
N ILE A 166 -41.58 -2.79 1.07
CA ILE A 166 -42.98 -3.24 1.12
C ILE A 166 -43.79 -2.53 0.04
N ALA A 167 -43.55 -1.24 -0.21
CA ALA A 167 -44.18 -0.53 -1.32
C ALA A 167 -43.84 -1.17 -2.69
N ARG A 168 -42.62 -1.69 -2.86
CA ARG A 168 -42.17 -2.39 -4.08
C ARG A 168 -42.67 -3.84 -4.16
N ILE A 169 -42.79 -4.53 -3.03
CA ILE A 169 -43.28 -5.92 -2.95
C ILE A 169 -44.82 -5.98 -3.07
N ARG A 170 -45.56 -4.97 -2.57
CA ARG A 170 -47.02 -4.83 -2.79
C ARG A 170 -47.39 -4.67 -4.27
N ASP A 171 -46.44 -4.25 -5.10
CA ASP A 171 -46.54 -4.21 -6.57
C ASP A 171 -46.18 -5.58 -7.22
N GLY A 172 -46.04 -6.65 -6.43
CA GLY A 172 -45.88 -8.03 -6.89
C GLY A 172 -44.44 -8.46 -7.22
N LYS A 173 -43.42 -7.69 -6.85
CA LYS A 173 -42.01 -7.96 -7.19
C LYS A 173 -41.24 -8.47 -5.97
N LEU A 174 -41.35 -9.77 -5.70
CA LEU A 174 -40.60 -10.47 -4.65
C LEU A 174 -39.31 -11.04 -5.26
N ALA A 175 -38.16 -10.47 -4.92
CA ALA A 175 -36.86 -10.93 -5.41
C ALA A 175 -36.29 -11.96 -4.42
N VAL A 176 -36.63 -13.24 -4.61
CA VAL A 176 -35.98 -14.34 -3.90
C VAL A 176 -34.66 -14.66 -4.60
N LEU A 177 -33.61 -14.94 -3.82
CA LEU A 177 -32.35 -15.43 -4.40
C LEU A 177 -32.57 -16.83 -4.96
N ASP A 178 -32.31 -17.01 -6.25
CA ASP A 178 -32.29 -18.33 -6.84
C ASP A 178 -31.03 -19.12 -6.41
N GLU A 179 -31.01 -20.41 -6.73
CA GLU A 179 -29.91 -21.31 -6.35
C GLU A 179 -28.55 -20.84 -6.89
N THR A 180 -28.55 -20.16 -8.05
CA THR A 180 -27.33 -19.69 -8.72
C THR A 180 -26.77 -18.46 -8.02
N ALA A 181 -27.62 -17.48 -7.69
CA ALA A 181 -27.26 -16.32 -6.91
C ALA A 181 -26.75 -16.70 -5.51
N LEU A 182 -27.33 -17.74 -4.89
CA LEU A 182 -26.88 -18.24 -3.60
C LEU A 182 -25.49 -18.89 -3.69
N LYS A 183 -25.22 -19.67 -4.74
CA LYS A 183 -23.89 -20.27 -4.99
C LYS A 183 -22.83 -19.22 -5.27
N ASP A 184 -23.15 -18.22 -6.08
CA ASP A 184 -22.24 -17.11 -6.41
C ASP A 184 -21.84 -16.31 -5.16
N ARG A 185 -22.82 -15.92 -4.34
CA ARG A 185 -22.58 -15.24 -3.06
C ARG A 185 -21.73 -16.08 -2.11
N PHE A 186 -21.99 -17.39 -2.02
CA PHE A 186 -21.17 -18.28 -1.20
C PHE A 186 -19.71 -18.33 -1.67
N GLN A 187 -19.48 -18.38 -2.99
CA GLN A 187 -18.14 -18.35 -3.56
C GLN A 187 -17.44 -17.02 -3.27
N GLN A 188 -18.15 -15.90 -3.37
CA GLN A 188 -17.63 -14.58 -3.02
C GLN A 188 -17.24 -14.49 -1.54
N VAL A 189 -18.08 -14.97 -0.62
CA VAL A 189 -17.75 -15.06 0.82
C VAL A 189 -16.51 -15.90 1.04
N SER A 190 -16.43 -17.07 0.39
CA SER A 190 -15.30 -17.98 0.51
C SER A 190 -13.99 -17.38 0.00
N ALA A 191 -14.03 -16.62 -1.10
CA ALA A 191 -12.86 -15.93 -1.65
C ALA A 191 -12.42 -14.80 -0.71
N THR A 192 -13.35 -13.93 -0.32
CA THR A 192 -13.08 -12.77 0.55
C THR A 192 -12.52 -13.20 1.91
N ALA A 193 -13.03 -14.29 2.47
CA ALA A 193 -12.56 -14.84 3.73
C ALA A 193 -11.11 -15.33 3.69
N ARG A 194 -10.65 -15.86 2.54
CA ARG A 194 -9.26 -16.28 2.33
C ARG A 194 -8.36 -15.08 2.03
N ASP A 195 -8.83 -14.12 1.25
CA ASP A 195 -8.10 -12.89 0.97
C ASP A 195 -7.80 -12.13 2.26
N LEU A 196 -8.77 -12.06 3.17
CA LEU A 196 -8.59 -11.43 4.49
C LEU A 196 -7.45 -12.08 5.30
N LEU A 197 -7.25 -13.41 5.19
CA LEU A 197 -6.09 -14.08 5.80
C LEU A 197 -4.75 -13.63 5.20
N SER A 198 -4.73 -13.38 3.89
CA SER A 198 -3.55 -12.83 3.21
C SER A 198 -3.30 -11.38 3.63
N ASP A 199 -4.37 -10.59 3.78
CA ASP A 199 -4.30 -9.18 4.17
C ASP A 199 -3.58 -9.02 5.53
N PHE A 200 -3.77 -9.93 6.50
CA PHE A 200 -3.00 -9.90 7.76
C PHE A 200 -1.50 -9.99 7.55
N ARG A 201 -1.05 -10.89 6.66
CA ARG A 201 0.38 -11.05 6.34
C ARG A 201 0.93 -9.82 5.64
N GLU A 202 0.13 -9.20 4.78
CA GLU A 202 0.48 -7.95 4.10
C GLU A 202 0.63 -6.80 5.10
N VAL A 203 -0.32 -6.66 6.03
CA VAL A 203 -0.25 -5.68 7.13
C VAL A 203 1.01 -5.87 7.97
N GLU A 204 1.31 -7.11 8.38
CA GLU A 204 2.53 -7.44 9.12
C GLU A 204 3.80 -7.03 8.37
N GLN A 205 3.86 -7.33 7.07
CA GLN A 205 5.00 -6.98 6.22
C GLN A 205 5.14 -5.47 6.04
N ASN A 206 4.03 -4.75 5.87
CA ASN A 206 4.01 -3.28 5.77
C ASN A 206 4.56 -2.64 7.05
N PHE A 207 4.18 -3.15 8.24
CA PHE A 207 4.75 -2.67 9.51
C PHE A 207 6.26 -2.93 9.63
N ARG A 208 6.75 -4.09 9.16
CA ARG A 208 8.20 -4.38 9.14
C ARG A 208 8.98 -3.45 8.22
N LEU A 209 8.42 -3.12 7.06
CA LEU A 209 9.03 -2.17 6.13
C LEU A 209 9.04 -0.75 6.74
N LEU A 210 7.96 -0.34 7.38
CA LEU A 210 7.87 0.95 8.06
C LEU A 210 8.89 1.08 9.20
N ASP A 211 9.03 0.07 10.06
CA ASP A 211 10.06 0.03 11.10
C ASP A 211 11.47 0.14 10.51
N ARG A 212 11.77 -0.61 9.44
CA ARG A 212 13.07 -0.54 8.75
C ARG A 212 13.36 0.84 8.18
N ASN A 213 12.42 1.41 7.43
CA ASN A 213 12.56 2.74 6.83
C ASN A 213 12.72 3.83 7.90
N THR A 214 12.04 3.68 9.03
CA THR A 214 12.16 4.60 10.17
C THR A 214 13.57 4.53 10.78
N ARG A 215 14.12 3.34 10.99
CA ARG A 215 15.49 3.15 11.48
C ARG A 215 16.54 3.70 10.51
N GLU A 216 16.34 3.51 9.21
CA GLU A 216 17.21 4.06 8.16
C GLU A 216 17.19 5.59 8.18
N ARG A 217 16.01 6.21 8.27
CA ARG A 217 15.87 7.67 8.44
C ARG A 217 16.58 8.18 9.69
N ILE A 218 16.46 7.47 10.82
CA ILE A 218 17.15 7.85 12.07
C ILE A 218 18.67 7.77 11.89
N ALA A 219 19.17 6.72 11.25
CA ALA A 219 20.61 6.51 11.07
C ALA A 219 21.27 7.53 10.12
N LEU A 220 20.51 8.00 9.11
CA LEU A 220 20.98 8.96 8.11
C LEU A 220 20.69 10.42 8.48
N TRP A 221 20.10 10.68 9.65
CA TRP A 221 19.68 12.03 10.02
C TRP A 221 20.82 12.85 10.64
N ASP A 222 21.11 14.00 10.01
CA ASP A 222 22.19 14.92 10.39
C ASP A 222 21.69 16.28 10.92
N GLY A 223 20.36 16.43 11.11
CA GLY A 223 19.71 17.70 11.48
C GLY A 223 19.31 17.84 12.96
N ALA A 224 18.60 18.93 13.31
CA ALA A 224 18.14 19.16 14.68
C ALA A 224 17.14 18.10 15.18
N LYS A 225 17.47 17.46 16.31
CA LYS A 225 16.73 16.34 16.95
C LYS A 225 15.25 16.63 17.21
N GLY A 226 14.90 17.87 17.55
CA GLY A 226 13.51 18.28 17.74
C GLY A 226 12.65 18.02 16.50
N LYS A 227 13.17 18.29 15.29
CA LYS A 227 12.48 18.06 14.02
C LYS A 227 12.41 16.58 13.65
N LEU A 228 13.45 15.79 13.97
CA LEU A 228 13.42 14.34 13.76
C LEU A 228 12.39 13.69 14.67
N LEU A 229 12.41 14.01 15.95
CA LEU A 229 11.45 13.52 16.93
C LEU A 229 10.04 14.01 16.63
N GLU A 230 9.85 15.25 16.17
CA GLU A 230 8.54 15.74 15.73
C GLU A 230 8.07 15.05 14.45
N SER A 231 8.96 14.77 13.49
CA SER A 231 8.62 13.97 12.30
C SER A 231 8.28 12.52 12.66
N ILE A 232 9.04 11.88 13.56
CA ILE A 232 8.88 10.46 13.90
C ILE A 232 7.79 10.25 14.96
N PHE A 233 7.64 11.16 15.93
CA PHE A 233 6.59 11.11 16.97
C PHE A 233 5.28 11.75 16.53
N GLY A 234 5.30 12.77 15.67
CA GLY A 234 4.12 13.17 14.90
C GLY A 234 3.63 12.05 13.98
N GLU A 235 4.56 11.24 13.45
CA GLU A 235 4.26 9.98 12.73
C GLU A 235 4.00 8.76 13.65
N ARG A 236 4.20 8.85 14.98
CA ARG A 236 4.02 7.70 15.90
C ARG A 236 2.58 7.49 16.31
N ASP A 237 1.79 8.56 16.34
CA ASP A 237 0.35 8.42 16.12
C ASP A 237 0.13 7.85 14.72
N ALA A 238 0.80 8.33 13.66
CA ALA A 238 0.58 7.85 12.28
C ALA A 238 0.91 6.36 11.98
N ILE A 239 1.54 5.56 12.83
CA ILE A 239 1.67 4.11 12.61
C ILE A 239 0.36 3.40 12.99
N ALA A 240 -0.21 3.81 14.12
CA ALA A 240 -1.47 3.33 14.68
C ALA A 240 -2.69 4.07 14.07
N ASP A 241 -2.47 5.32 13.62
CA ASP A 241 -3.40 6.22 12.96
C ASP A 241 -3.21 6.26 11.44
N SER A 242 -2.28 5.46 10.90
CA SER A 242 -2.26 5.18 9.47
C SER A 242 -3.61 4.61 9.08
N ASP A 243 -4.04 4.85 7.84
CA ASP A 243 -5.30 4.31 7.37
C ASP A 243 -5.35 2.78 7.53
N GLN A 244 -4.20 2.09 7.45
CA GLN A 244 -4.08 0.64 7.66
C GLN A 244 -4.15 0.28 9.15
N GLY A 245 -3.48 1.01 10.04
CA GLY A 245 -3.53 0.79 11.48
C GLY A 245 -4.92 1.05 12.08
N LYS A 246 -5.61 2.09 11.60
CA LYS A 246 -7.00 2.40 11.96
C LYS A 246 -7.96 1.33 11.46
N SER A 247 -7.88 0.97 10.19
CA SER A 247 -8.72 -0.07 9.61
C SER A 247 -8.48 -1.42 10.27
N PHE A 248 -7.22 -1.77 10.55
CA PHE A 248 -6.86 -3.00 11.27
C PHE A 248 -7.38 -3.00 12.71
N ARG A 249 -7.27 -1.89 13.44
CA ARG A 249 -7.77 -1.78 14.82
C ARG A 249 -9.29 -1.87 14.86
N ALA A 250 -9.98 -1.13 14.00
CA ALA A 250 -11.44 -1.20 13.89
C ALA A 250 -11.91 -2.62 13.54
N PHE A 251 -11.22 -3.26 12.60
CA PHE A 251 -11.41 -4.68 12.29
C PHE A 251 -11.18 -5.58 13.50
N TRP A 252 -10.09 -5.40 14.25
CA TRP A 252 -9.74 -6.23 15.39
C TRP A 252 -10.73 -6.06 16.54
N ASP A 253 -11.10 -4.82 16.86
CA ASP A 253 -12.10 -4.49 17.87
C ASP A 253 -13.47 -5.10 17.50
N PHE A 254 -13.82 -5.06 16.21
CA PHE A 254 -15.01 -5.72 15.70
C PHE A 254 -14.94 -7.24 15.83
N LEU A 255 -13.80 -7.87 15.50
CA LEU A 255 -13.61 -9.31 15.63
C LEU A 255 -13.58 -9.77 17.09
N MET A 256 -13.10 -8.94 18.02
CA MET A 256 -13.11 -9.23 19.46
C MET A 256 -14.50 -9.14 20.10
N SER A 257 -15.48 -8.53 19.43
CA SER A 257 -16.84 -8.39 19.97
C SER A 257 -17.52 -9.76 20.13
N PRO A 258 -17.90 -10.18 21.35
CA PRO A 258 -18.54 -11.48 21.58
C PRO A 258 -19.82 -11.66 20.76
N ASP A 259 -20.67 -10.63 20.74
CA ASP A 259 -21.93 -10.61 20.00
C ASP A 259 -21.71 -10.84 18.49
N ARG A 260 -20.65 -10.25 17.92
CA ARG A 260 -20.32 -10.41 16.50
C ARG A 260 -19.78 -11.80 16.19
N GLN A 261 -18.98 -12.38 17.09
CA GLN A 261 -18.48 -13.75 16.92
C GLN A 261 -19.63 -14.77 16.96
N GLU A 262 -20.59 -14.58 17.87
CA GLU A 262 -21.79 -15.41 17.95
C GLU A 262 -22.67 -15.26 16.71
N GLU A 263 -22.93 -14.02 16.27
CA GLU A 263 -23.68 -13.72 15.04
C GLU A 263 -23.03 -14.41 13.83
N LEU A 264 -21.72 -14.24 13.64
CA LEU A 264 -20.98 -14.85 12.53
C LEU A 264 -21.04 -16.37 12.55
N SER A 265 -20.87 -16.97 13.73
CA SER A 265 -20.93 -18.42 13.91
C SER A 265 -22.32 -18.98 13.56
N ALA A 266 -23.37 -18.27 13.98
CA ALA A 266 -24.75 -18.63 13.65
C ALA A 266 -25.02 -18.51 12.14
N LEU A 267 -24.62 -17.40 11.51
CA LEU A 267 -24.77 -17.17 10.07
C LEU A 267 -24.03 -18.22 9.25
N LEU A 268 -22.77 -18.51 9.57
CA LEU A 268 -21.99 -19.55 8.90
C LEU A 268 -22.64 -20.92 9.06
N LYS A 269 -23.15 -21.26 10.25
CA LYS A 269 -23.86 -22.52 10.46
C LYS A 269 -25.10 -22.61 9.56
N ALA A 270 -25.94 -21.59 9.55
CA ALA A 270 -27.16 -21.53 8.75
C ALA A 270 -26.85 -21.65 7.25
N VAL A 271 -25.89 -20.88 6.73
CA VAL A 271 -25.50 -20.90 5.31
C VAL A 271 -25.00 -22.29 4.88
N PHE A 272 -24.23 -22.98 5.72
CA PHE A 272 -23.77 -24.35 5.42
C PHE A 272 -24.86 -25.41 5.53
N GLU A 273 -26.00 -25.09 6.14
CA GLU A 273 -27.17 -25.97 6.17
C GLU A 273 -28.01 -25.86 4.89
N LEU A 274 -27.86 -24.77 4.11
CA LEU A 274 -28.55 -24.56 2.84
C LEU A 274 -28.17 -25.63 1.80
N GLN A 275 -29.19 -26.23 1.17
CA GLN A 275 -29.00 -27.31 0.20
C GLN A 275 -28.16 -26.89 -1.01
N ALA A 276 -28.36 -25.67 -1.52
CA ALA A 276 -27.59 -25.10 -2.63
C ALA A 276 -26.09 -25.00 -2.31
N VAL A 277 -25.76 -24.67 -1.06
CA VAL A 277 -24.38 -24.55 -0.57
C VAL A 277 -23.78 -25.93 -0.33
N ARG A 278 -24.53 -26.87 0.25
CA ARG A 278 -24.08 -28.27 0.40
C ARG A 278 -23.75 -28.92 -0.94
N ALA A 279 -24.49 -28.58 -2.00
CA ALA A 279 -24.23 -29.06 -3.35
C ALA A 279 -22.88 -28.58 -3.94
N LEU A 280 -22.28 -27.53 -3.37
CA LEU A 280 -20.94 -27.06 -3.76
C LEU A 280 -19.80 -27.84 -3.06
N GLU A 281 -20.11 -28.75 -2.15
CA GLU A 281 -19.15 -29.48 -1.32
C GLU A 281 -18.07 -28.57 -0.69
N PRO A 282 -18.50 -27.55 0.08
CA PRO A 282 -17.59 -26.53 0.59
C PRO A 282 -16.62 -27.09 1.64
N ASP A 283 -15.41 -26.52 1.68
CA ASP A 283 -14.42 -26.86 2.71
C ASP A 283 -14.99 -26.58 4.11
N ALA A 284 -15.04 -27.63 4.94
CA ALA A 284 -15.56 -27.56 6.30
C ALA A 284 -14.76 -26.60 7.20
N ARG A 285 -13.49 -26.30 6.85
CA ARG A 285 -12.65 -25.33 7.58
C ARG A 285 -13.24 -23.93 7.56
N LEU A 286 -13.91 -23.56 6.47
CA LEU A 286 -14.49 -22.22 6.32
C LEU A 286 -15.58 -21.94 7.37
N LYS A 287 -16.23 -22.97 7.94
CA LYS A 287 -17.15 -22.81 9.09
C LYS A 287 -16.47 -22.20 10.33
N ARG A 288 -15.16 -22.35 10.44
CA ARG A 288 -14.34 -21.94 11.59
C ARG A 288 -13.37 -20.81 11.23
N VAL A 289 -13.56 -20.17 10.08
CA VAL A 289 -12.62 -19.16 9.55
C VAL A 289 -12.40 -17.98 10.49
N HIS A 290 -13.37 -17.65 11.34
CA HIS A 290 -13.26 -16.59 12.33
C HIS A 290 -12.20 -16.89 13.41
N TYR A 291 -11.96 -18.17 13.74
CA TYR A 291 -10.85 -18.54 14.62
C TYR A 291 -9.50 -18.35 13.92
N ASP A 292 -9.43 -18.67 12.62
CA ASP A 292 -8.21 -18.45 11.84
C ASP A 292 -7.89 -16.95 11.73
N TRP A 293 -8.91 -16.10 11.57
CA TRP A 293 -8.74 -14.63 11.62
C TRP A 293 -8.29 -14.14 13.00
N LEU A 294 -8.83 -14.73 14.07
CA LEU A 294 -8.45 -14.40 15.45
C LEU A 294 -6.97 -14.68 15.69
N GLU A 295 -6.51 -15.88 15.31
CA GLU A 295 -5.11 -16.28 15.44
C GLU A 295 -4.18 -15.40 14.60
N ALA A 296 -4.55 -15.15 13.34
CA ALA A 296 -3.77 -14.30 12.44
C ALA A 296 -3.67 -12.85 12.92
N GLY A 297 -4.78 -12.29 13.42
CA GLY A 297 -4.79 -10.95 13.98
C GLY A 297 -4.03 -10.84 15.29
N GLU A 298 -4.09 -11.85 16.17
CA GLU A 298 -3.33 -11.86 17.41
C GLU A 298 -1.82 -11.90 17.13
N HIS A 299 -1.40 -12.73 16.16
CA HIS A 299 -0.01 -12.78 15.72
C HIS A 299 0.47 -11.43 15.18
N THR A 300 -0.34 -10.80 14.33
CA THR A 300 -0.05 -9.48 13.75
C THR A 300 0.10 -8.44 14.86
N GLN A 301 -0.84 -8.40 15.83
CA GLN A 301 -0.82 -7.46 16.94
C GLN A 301 0.41 -7.64 17.84
N ARG A 302 0.81 -8.89 18.12
CA ARG A 302 2.04 -9.20 18.87
C ARG A 302 3.28 -8.69 18.14
N THR A 303 3.38 -8.93 16.83
CA THR A 303 4.50 -8.46 16.01
C THR A 303 4.57 -6.93 15.99
N VAL A 304 3.45 -6.24 15.77
CA VAL A 304 3.38 -4.77 15.80
C VAL A 304 3.80 -4.20 17.16
N SER A 305 3.35 -4.83 18.25
CA SER A 305 3.71 -4.42 19.61
C SER A 305 5.22 -4.59 19.88
N LEU A 306 5.81 -5.70 19.43
CA LEU A 306 7.24 -5.97 19.56
C LEU A 306 8.08 -4.95 18.78
N LEU A 307 7.73 -4.68 17.52
CA LEU A 307 8.42 -3.69 16.68
C LEU A 307 8.36 -2.30 17.31
N SER A 308 7.19 -1.91 17.82
CA SER A 308 7.00 -0.64 18.51
C SER A 308 7.86 -0.50 19.77
N GLN A 309 7.99 -1.58 20.57
CA GLN A 309 8.86 -1.60 21.74
C GLN A 309 10.35 -1.52 21.37
N GLN A 310 10.76 -2.25 20.34
CA GLN A 310 12.15 -2.23 19.86
C GLN A 310 12.56 -0.85 19.34
N LEU A 311 11.69 -0.18 18.57
CA LEU A 311 11.95 1.16 18.09
C LEU A 311 12.08 2.16 19.25
N ARG A 312 11.21 2.04 20.28
CA ARG A 312 11.32 2.87 21.49
C ARG A 312 12.68 2.68 22.17
N ARG A 313 13.06 1.43 22.41
CA ARG A 313 14.33 1.11 23.04
C ARG A 313 15.52 1.60 22.22
N PHE A 314 15.47 1.46 20.89
CA PHE A 314 16.53 1.97 20.02
C PHE A 314 16.70 3.49 20.12
N LEU A 315 15.59 4.24 20.18
CA LEU A 315 15.61 5.68 20.40
C LEU A 315 16.17 6.04 21.78
N ASP A 316 15.75 5.32 22.82
CA ASP A 316 16.22 5.54 24.19
C ASP A 316 17.73 5.24 24.34
N ASP A 317 18.22 4.17 23.69
CA ASP A 317 19.64 3.78 23.70
C ASP A 317 20.53 4.81 22.96
N GLN A 318 20.04 5.39 21.85
CA GLN A 318 20.72 6.49 21.16
C GLN A 318 20.80 7.76 22.03
N VAL A 319 19.72 8.11 22.72
CA VAL A 319 19.71 9.25 23.67
C VAL A 319 20.76 9.06 24.76
N TRP A 320 20.92 7.84 25.26
CA TRP A 320 21.93 7.54 26.27
C TRP A 320 23.37 7.72 25.74
N LEU A 321 23.66 7.25 24.53
CA LEU A 321 24.99 7.39 23.90
C LEU A 321 25.34 8.87 23.61
N GLU A 322 24.39 9.66 23.14
CA GLU A 322 24.60 11.10 22.89
C GLU A 322 24.81 11.88 24.18
N ASN A 323 23.98 11.66 25.20
CA ASN A 323 24.15 12.32 26.50
C ASN A 323 25.51 11.98 27.11
N ARG A 324 25.95 10.74 26.97
CA ARG A 324 27.31 10.34 27.35
C ARG A 324 28.37 11.10 26.55
N ARG A 325 28.21 11.24 25.23
CA ARG A 325 29.14 12.01 24.38
C ARG A 325 29.21 13.49 24.76
N ILE A 326 28.08 14.12 25.06
CA ILE A 326 28.02 15.51 25.55
C ILE A 326 28.81 15.63 26.85
N MET A 327 28.58 14.72 27.80
CA MET A 327 29.34 14.72 29.05
C MET A 327 30.83 14.50 28.82
N GLU A 328 31.24 13.59 27.92
CA GLU A 328 32.64 13.40 27.56
C GLU A 328 33.28 14.66 26.97
N ILE A 329 32.56 15.39 26.11
CA ILE A 329 33.02 16.67 25.54
C ILE A 329 33.18 17.73 26.64
N ILE A 330 32.20 17.86 27.54
CA ILE A 330 32.26 18.80 28.67
C ILE A 330 33.48 18.49 29.56
N HIS A 331 33.66 17.23 29.96
CA HIS A 331 34.80 16.83 30.77
C HIS A 331 36.13 17.08 30.06
N HIS A 332 36.19 16.90 28.74
CA HIS A 332 37.38 17.18 27.96
C HIS A 332 37.67 18.69 27.85
N ILE A 333 36.64 19.53 27.72
CA ILE A 333 36.78 20.99 27.79
C ILE A 333 37.27 21.42 29.17
N GLU A 334 36.67 20.91 30.25
CA GLU A 334 37.06 21.19 31.64
C GLU A 334 38.52 20.76 31.90
N ALA A 335 38.91 19.57 31.45
CA ALA A 335 40.27 19.07 31.59
C ALA A 335 41.28 19.95 30.83
N ARG A 336 40.95 20.39 29.61
CA ARG A 336 41.79 21.33 28.84
C ARG A 336 41.88 22.69 29.52
N ALA A 337 40.75 23.23 29.99
CA ALA A 337 40.71 24.51 30.70
C ALA A 337 41.57 24.46 31.98
N LEU A 338 41.50 23.37 32.75
CA LEU A 338 42.35 23.15 33.92
C LEU A 338 43.83 23.04 33.56
N SER A 339 44.17 22.37 32.45
CA SER A 339 45.57 22.27 31.98
C SER A 339 46.17 23.60 31.55
N LEU A 340 45.34 24.51 31.03
CA LEU A 340 45.74 25.86 30.59
C LEU A 340 45.70 26.90 31.72
N ARG A 341 45.30 26.52 32.94
CA ARG A 341 45.14 27.45 34.07
C ARG A 341 46.43 28.16 34.46
N GLU A 342 47.57 27.47 34.37
CA GLU A 342 48.89 28.02 34.73
C GLU A 342 49.53 28.80 33.56
N ASP A 343 49.09 28.55 32.31
CA ASP A 343 49.56 29.18 31.07
C ASP A 343 48.43 29.97 30.40
N MET A 344 47.74 30.80 31.19
CA MET A 344 46.70 31.68 30.65
C MET A 344 47.31 32.73 29.70
N PRO A 345 46.64 33.02 28.56
CA PRO A 345 47.05 34.11 27.68
C PRO A 345 47.22 35.41 28.48
N LYS A 346 48.38 36.03 28.36
CA LYS A 346 48.73 37.24 29.13
C LYS A 346 48.21 38.53 28.47
N ASP A 347 47.75 38.43 27.23
CA ASP A 347 47.14 39.55 26.51
C ASP A 347 45.71 39.79 26.97
N ALA A 348 45.39 41.07 27.21
CA ALA A 348 44.05 41.49 27.62
C ALA A 348 42.98 41.27 26.53
N ALA A 349 43.40 41.07 25.28
CA ALA A 349 42.55 40.82 24.11
C ALA A 349 42.77 39.40 23.54
N PHE A 350 42.74 38.38 24.40
CA PHE A 350 42.92 36.99 23.95
C PHE A 350 41.67 36.39 23.27
N MET A 351 40.52 37.03 23.47
CA MET A 351 39.25 36.64 22.89
C MET A 351 38.41 37.89 22.68
N GLU A 352 37.90 38.06 21.47
CA GLU A 352 36.89 39.06 21.16
C GLU A 352 35.51 38.39 21.27
N MET A 353 34.58 39.08 21.93
CA MET A 353 33.17 38.70 21.97
C MET A 353 32.41 39.81 21.26
N ASP A 354 31.66 39.45 20.22
CA ASP A 354 30.96 40.42 19.37
C ASP A 354 29.97 41.29 20.19
N ASP A 355 29.34 40.73 21.22
CA ASP A 355 28.50 41.49 22.16
C ASP A 355 28.39 40.82 23.54
N VAL A 356 28.18 41.62 24.59
CA VAL A 356 28.08 41.14 25.99
C VAL A 356 26.62 40.80 26.36
N ALA A 357 25.67 41.22 25.54
CA ALA A 357 24.25 40.94 25.69
C ALA A 357 23.58 40.71 24.33
N PRO A 358 22.48 39.95 24.26
CA PRO A 358 21.72 39.84 23.02
C PRO A 358 21.11 41.21 22.66
N GLY A 359 21.35 41.67 21.44
CA GLY A 359 20.66 42.83 20.88
C GLY A 359 19.15 42.57 20.83
N ILE A 360 18.37 43.37 21.55
CA ILE A 360 16.92 43.32 21.51
C ILE A 360 16.48 44.17 20.32
N GLU A 361 16.23 43.53 19.17
CA GLU A 361 15.63 44.20 18.00
C GLU A 361 14.11 44.06 18.03
N LEU A 362 13.39 45.19 18.08
CA LEU A 362 11.95 45.20 17.92
C LEU A 362 11.57 45.13 16.43
N PRO A 363 10.48 44.43 16.05
CA PRO A 363 10.06 44.30 14.64
C PRO A 363 9.87 45.61 13.87
N MET A 364 9.69 46.74 14.57
CA MET A 364 9.51 48.08 14.02
C MET A 364 10.79 48.94 14.01
N GLU A 365 11.92 48.44 14.55
CA GLU A 365 13.19 49.18 14.60
C GLU A 365 14.00 49.09 13.30
N ARG A 366 13.63 48.18 12.39
CA ARG A 366 14.26 48.10 11.07
C ARG A 366 13.63 49.15 10.14
N PRO A 367 14.40 50.15 9.65
CA PRO A 367 13.88 51.11 8.69
C PRO A 367 13.47 50.38 7.40
N LEU A 368 12.32 50.76 6.82
CA LEU A 368 11.78 50.17 5.58
C LEU A 368 12.75 50.30 4.38
N PHE A 369 13.76 51.15 4.49
CA PHE A 369 14.75 51.40 3.45
C PHE A 369 16.08 51.82 4.11
N SER A 370 17.15 51.06 3.86
CA SER A 370 18.53 51.48 4.15
C SER A 370 19.20 51.90 2.84
N VAL A 371 19.82 53.08 2.84
CA VAL A 371 20.57 53.55 1.67
C VAL A 371 21.84 52.70 1.58
N LEU A 372 21.97 51.90 0.52
CA LEU A 372 23.20 51.17 0.21
C LEU A 372 24.34 52.18 0.01
N THR A 373 25.20 52.33 1.02
CA THR A 373 26.48 53.03 0.88
C THR A 373 27.32 52.22 -0.09
N LYS A 374 27.64 52.81 -1.25
CA LYS A 374 28.58 52.18 -2.20
C LYS A 374 29.92 52.00 -1.48
N PRO A 375 30.43 50.77 -1.31
CA PRO A 375 31.75 50.58 -0.74
C PRO A 375 32.76 51.24 -1.67
N VAL A 376 33.58 52.13 -1.11
CA VAL A 376 34.73 52.68 -1.82
C VAL A 376 35.79 51.60 -1.81
N LEU A 377 35.88 50.83 -2.90
CA LEU A 377 36.96 49.87 -3.11
C LEU A 377 38.23 50.67 -3.40
N THR A 378 39.10 50.79 -2.40
CA THR A 378 40.45 51.33 -2.58
C THR A 378 41.31 50.26 -3.25
N ASP A 379 41.92 50.60 -4.38
CA ASP A 379 42.73 49.71 -5.23
C ASP A 379 44.13 49.44 -4.60
N ARG A 380 44.13 48.96 -3.35
CA ARG A 380 45.32 48.46 -2.67
C ARG A 380 45.17 46.97 -2.50
N ILE A 381 45.91 46.22 -3.30
CA ILE A 381 46.19 44.81 -3.04
C ILE A 381 47.04 44.79 -1.78
N ALA A 382 46.46 44.39 -0.65
CA ALA A 382 47.22 44.00 0.51
C ALA A 382 47.91 42.68 0.17
N GLU A 383 49.24 42.65 0.24
CA GLU A 383 49.96 41.38 0.30
C GLU A 383 49.45 40.62 1.53
N GLU A 384 49.09 39.37 1.26
CA GLU A 384 48.47 38.39 2.14
C GLU A 384 49.21 38.30 3.49
N ASP A 385 48.54 38.71 4.56
CA ASP A 385 48.81 38.21 5.90
C ASP A 385 47.48 37.68 6.44
N ASP A 386 47.47 36.40 6.78
CA ASP A 386 46.31 35.61 7.19
C ASP A 386 45.62 36.24 8.42
N ALA A 387 44.64 37.10 8.19
CA ALA A 387 43.74 37.58 9.22
C ALA A 387 42.31 37.59 8.68
N HIS A 388 41.50 36.73 9.30
CA HIS A 388 40.08 36.51 9.04
C HIS A 388 39.29 37.82 8.90
N VAL A 389 38.63 37.98 7.75
CA VAL A 389 37.60 39.00 7.55
C VAL A 389 36.32 38.50 8.20
N ALA A 390 35.88 39.14 9.28
CA ALA A 390 34.55 38.96 9.85
C ALA A 390 33.51 39.50 8.86
N ALA A 391 32.49 38.69 8.59
CA ALA A 391 31.33 39.06 7.81
C ALA A 391 30.26 39.61 8.77
N ASP A 392 29.94 40.90 8.64
CA ASP A 392 28.78 41.53 9.28
C ASP A 392 27.46 40.93 8.79
#